data_AF-A0AAV7KQ27-F1
#
_entry.id   AF-A0AAV7KQ27-F1
#
_cell.length_a   1.000
_cell.length_b   1.000
_cell.length_c   1.000
_cell.angle_alpha   90.00
_cell.angle_beta   90.00
_cell.angle_gamma   90.00
#
_symmetry.space_group_name_H-M   'P 1'
#
loop_
_entity.id
_entity.type
_entity.pdbx_description
1 polymer ?
#
loop_
_entity_poly.entity_id
_entity_poly.type
_entity_poly.pdbx_seq_one_letter_code
_entity_poly.pdbx_strand_id
1 'polypeptide(L)'
;MAGMKTGPVSGRVYQLEEGTGLVYQLEEGTGLVYELEEGTGLVYQREEGSGLVYQREEGTGLVYQREEGTGLVYQREEGTGLVYQLEEGTGLVYQLEEGTALVYQLEEGTGLVYQLEEGTGLVYQLEEGTGLVYQREEGTGLVYQLEEGTGLVYQWEEGDGLVYQWEEGDGLVYQLKEGTGLVYQLKEGTALVYQLKEGGGLVYQLKEGGGLVYQLKEGGGLVYQLKEGGGLVYQLKEGTGLVAQLKEGAGPVQKLK
;
A
#
# COMPACT_ATOMS: atom_id res chain seq x y z
N MET A 1 13.17 1.35 30.36
CA MET A 1 13.19 0.42 31.53
C MET A 1 12.04 -0.51 31.28
N ALA A 2 12.25 -1.66 30.59
CA ALA A 2 11.19 -2.43 29.92
C ALA A 2 9.85 -2.51 30.71
N GLY A 3 8.87 -1.72 30.28
CA GLY A 3 7.51 -1.74 30.79
C GLY A 3 6.72 -2.92 30.23
N MET A 4 6.68 -4.04 30.96
CA MET A 4 5.72 -5.11 30.67
C MET A 4 4.37 -4.80 31.32
N LYS A 5 3.34 -4.53 30.50
CA LYS A 5 1.94 -4.68 30.93
C LYS A 5 1.37 -5.94 30.33
N THR A 6 1.03 -6.91 31.18
CA THR A 6 0.45 -8.19 30.78
C THR A 6 -0.95 -8.31 31.36
N GLY A 7 -1.97 -8.33 30.51
CA GLY A 7 -3.36 -8.68 30.85
C GLY A 7 -4.40 -7.93 30.01
N PRO A 8 -5.58 -8.50 29.78
CA PRO A 8 -6.65 -7.85 29.02
C PRO A 8 -7.11 -6.60 29.76
N VAL A 9 -6.88 -5.44 29.17
CA VAL A 9 -7.36 -4.16 29.70
C VAL A 9 -8.36 -3.60 28.70
N SER A 10 -9.66 -3.61 29.04
CA SER A 10 -10.55 -2.62 28.43
C SER A 10 -10.23 -1.28 29.08
N GLY A 11 -9.77 -0.29 28.31
CA GLY A 11 -9.36 0.98 28.90
C GLY A 11 -8.47 1.84 28.03
N ARG A 12 -7.59 2.60 28.71
CA ARG A 12 -6.61 3.48 28.05
C ARG A 12 -5.21 3.10 28.52
N VAL A 13 -4.30 2.90 27.58
CA VAL A 13 -2.89 2.64 27.82
C VAL A 13 -2.06 3.80 27.26
N TYR A 14 -1.13 4.30 28.07
CA TYR A 14 -0.17 5.32 27.68
C TYR A 14 1.23 4.81 28.07
N GLN A 15 2.15 4.75 27.12
CA GLN A 15 3.54 4.34 27.33
C GLN A 15 4.52 5.33 26.70
N LEU A 16 5.68 5.50 27.36
CA LEU A 16 6.80 6.30 26.90
C LEU A 16 8.09 5.54 27.25
N GLU A 17 8.89 5.18 26.26
CA GLU A 17 10.18 4.51 26.45
C GLU A 17 11.30 5.30 25.75
N GLU A 18 12.46 5.38 26.41
CA GLU A 18 13.69 5.94 25.86
C GLU A 18 14.81 4.88 25.97
N GLY A 19 15.63 4.77 24.92
CA GLY A 19 16.74 3.82 24.86
C GLY A 19 16.34 2.50 24.21
N THR A 20 16.67 1.36 24.84
CA THR A 20 16.28 0.05 24.30
C THR A 20 15.09 -0.52 25.07
N GLY A 21 14.00 -0.80 24.35
CA GLY A 21 12.70 -1.17 24.92
C GLY A 21 12.11 -2.45 24.32
N LEU A 22 11.15 -3.01 25.05
CA LEU A 22 10.21 -3.99 24.52
C LEU A 22 8.86 -3.69 25.15
N VAL A 23 7.86 -3.50 24.30
CA VAL A 23 6.47 -3.30 24.70
C VAL A 23 5.65 -4.47 24.19
N TYR A 24 4.81 -4.99 25.09
CA TYR A 24 3.90 -6.09 24.81
C TYR A 24 2.54 -5.73 25.38
N GLN A 25 1.50 -5.74 24.55
CA GLN A 25 0.13 -5.42 24.95
C GLN A 25 -0.88 -6.42 24.39
N LEU A 26 -1.92 -6.69 25.18
CA LEU A 26 -3.09 -7.49 24.80
C LEU A 26 -4.35 -6.77 25.30
N GLU A 27 -5.25 -6.38 24.40
CA GLU A 27 -6.51 -5.72 24.74
C GLU A 27 -7.71 -6.52 24.23
N GLU A 28 -8.78 -6.55 25.05
CA GLU A 28 -10.07 -7.12 24.71
C GLU A 28 -11.17 -6.09 25.01
N GLY A 29 -12.15 -5.97 24.11
CA GLY A 29 -13.29 -5.06 24.25
C GLY A 29 -13.03 -3.71 23.60
N THR A 30 -13.12 -2.62 24.36
CA THR A 30 -12.87 -1.27 23.81
C THR A 30 -11.60 -0.67 24.41
N GLY A 31 -10.66 -0.34 23.53
CA GLY A 31 -9.29 0.04 23.87
C GLY A 31 -8.87 1.40 23.31
N LEU A 32 -7.86 2.01 23.94
CA LEU A 32 -7.15 3.20 23.46
C LEU A 32 -5.68 3.07 23.85
N VAL A 33 -4.82 2.82 22.87
CA VAL A 33 -3.37 2.69 23.07
C VAL A 33 -2.65 3.91 22.53
N TYR A 34 -1.75 4.47 23.35
CA TYR A 34 -0.85 5.55 22.98
C TYR A 34 0.56 5.19 23.39
N GLU A 35 1.47 5.12 22.43
CA GLU A 35 2.87 4.80 22.66
C GLU A 35 3.79 5.80 21.96
N LEU A 36 4.89 6.12 22.65
CA LEU A 36 6.00 6.91 22.13
C LEU A 36 7.30 6.21 22.50
N GLU A 37 8.11 5.88 21.50
CA GLU A 37 9.43 5.26 21.71
C GLU A 37 10.53 6.07 21.03
N GLU A 38 11.63 6.31 21.76
CA GLU A 38 12.87 6.88 21.21
C GLU A 38 14.02 5.89 21.44
N GLY A 39 14.69 5.45 20.37
CA GLY A 39 15.88 4.61 20.42
C GLY A 39 15.73 3.30 19.65
N THR A 40 15.79 2.16 20.35
CA THR A 40 15.64 0.84 19.73
C THR A 40 14.50 0.08 20.38
N GLY A 41 13.42 -0.13 19.64
CA GLY A 41 12.15 -0.63 20.14
C GLY A 41 11.77 -1.99 19.56
N LEU A 42 10.94 -2.72 20.32
CA LEU A 42 10.19 -3.88 19.84
C LEU A 42 8.77 -3.77 20.40
N VAL A 43 7.79 -3.50 19.55
CA VAL A 43 6.39 -3.38 19.94
C VAL A 43 5.62 -4.59 19.45
N TYR A 44 4.92 -5.25 20.37
CA TYR A 44 3.95 -6.30 20.07
C TYR A 44 2.60 -5.92 20.65
N GLN A 45 1.58 -5.85 19.80
CA GLN A 45 0.22 -5.58 20.24
C GLN A 45 -0.77 -6.54 19.59
N ARG A 46 -1.78 -6.93 20.37
CA ARG A 46 -2.96 -7.62 19.87
C ARG A 46 -4.20 -7.01 20.49
N GLU A 47 -5.15 -6.66 19.65
CA GLU A 47 -6.43 -6.12 20.06
C GLU A 47 -7.59 -6.95 19.50
N GLU A 48 -8.56 -7.26 20.35
CA GLU A 48 -9.83 -7.88 19.97
C GLU A 48 -11.00 -6.99 20.39
N GLY A 49 -11.78 -6.51 19.44
CA GLY A 49 -12.97 -5.70 19.68
C GLY A 49 -12.95 -4.37 18.94
N SER A 50 -12.91 -3.25 19.66
CA SER A 50 -12.86 -1.92 19.06
C SER A 50 -11.75 -1.06 19.66
N GLY A 51 -10.79 -0.66 18.85
CA GLY A 51 -9.54 -0.03 19.32
C GLY A 51 -9.24 1.28 18.62
N LEU A 52 -8.49 2.15 19.31
CA LEU A 52 -7.69 3.18 18.65
C LEU A 52 -6.24 3.02 19.09
N VAL A 53 -5.34 2.84 18.14
CA VAL A 53 -3.92 2.71 18.38
C VAL A 53 -3.21 3.92 17.80
N TYR A 54 -2.42 4.59 18.65
CA TYR A 54 -1.49 5.64 18.24
C TYR A 54 -0.08 5.23 18.66
N GLN A 55 0.82 5.16 17.68
CA GLN A 55 2.22 4.87 17.89
C GLN A 55 3.10 5.89 17.18
N ARG A 56 4.16 6.30 17.87
CA ARG A 56 5.25 7.07 17.27
C ARG A 56 6.58 6.48 17.72
N GLU A 57 7.44 6.20 16.76
CA GLU A 57 8.78 5.68 17.00
C GLU A 57 9.84 6.56 16.33
N GLU A 58 10.91 6.85 17.06
CA GLU A 58 12.11 7.50 16.51
C GLU A 58 13.33 6.61 16.77
N GLY A 59 14.00 6.17 15.70
CA GLY A 59 15.23 5.38 15.77
C GLY A 59 15.17 4.06 15.00
N THR A 60 15.25 2.93 15.69
CA THR A 60 15.19 1.59 15.07
C THR A 60 14.12 0.74 15.73
N GLY A 61 13.03 0.46 15.01
CA GLY A 61 11.86 -0.23 15.54
C GLY A 61 11.57 -1.55 14.84
N LEU A 62 10.97 -2.50 15.56
CA LEU A 62 10.12 -3.53 14.94
C LEU A 62 8.74 -3.46 15.59
N VAL A 63 7.71 -3.27 14.78
CA VAL A 63 6.32 -3.20 15.20
C VAL A 63 5.57 -4.41 14.67
N TYR A 64 4.91 -5.14 15.57
CA TYR A 64 3.94 -6.18 15.23
C TYR A 64 2.60 -5.85 15.85
N GLN A 65 1.57 -5.74 15.00
CA GLN A 65 0.21 -5.47 15.41
C GLN A 65 -0.74 -6.47 14.78
N ARG A 66 -1.69 -6.93 15.60
CA ARG A 66 -2.84 -7.70 15.15
C ARG A 66 -4.12 -7.11 15.73
N GLU A 67 -5.06 -6.77 14.86
CA GLU A 67 -6.37 -6.28 15.26
C GLU A 67 -7.48 -7.16 14.69
N GLU A 68 -8.40 -7.58 15.57
CA GLU A 68 -9.63 -8.29 15.18
C GLU A 68 -10.84 -7.45 15.61
N GLY A 69 -11.65 -6.97 14.67
CA GLY A 69 -12.88 -6.24 14.94
C GLY A 69 -12.97 -4.89 14.23
N THR A 70 -12.99 -3.79 14.98
CA THR A 70 -13.08 -2.43 14.44
C THR A 70 -11.99 -1.51 14.98
N GLY A 71 -11.00 -1.21 14.17
CA GLY A 71 -9.79 -0.50 14.59
C GLY A 71 -9.59 0.84 13.89
N LEU A 72 -8.90 1.77 14.56
CA LEU A 72 -8.17 2.85 13.87
C LEU A 72 -6.72 2.81 14.33
N VAL A 73 -5.81 2.69 13.37
CA VAL A 73 -4.38 2.62 13.62
C VAL A 73 -3.71 3.85 13.04
N TYR A 74 -2.97 4.57 13.88
CA TYR A 74 -2.07 5.65 13.46
C TYR A 74 -0.65 5.30 13.88
N GLN A 75 0.24 5.20 12.90
CA GLN A 75 1.65 4.96 13.09
C GLN A 75 2.48 6.03 12.40
N ARG A 76 3.54 6.43 13.09
CA ARG A 76 4.59 7.27 12.56
C ARG A 76 5.94 6.74 12.98
N GLU A 77 6.79 6.39 12.03
CA GLU A 77 8.17 5.98 12.31
C GLU A 77 9.16 6.89 11.59
N GLU A 78 10.20 7.30 12.33
CA GLU A 78 11.34 8.05 11.80
C GLU A 78 12.62 7.25 12.06
N GLY A 79 13.31 6.82 11.00
CA GLY A 79 14.59 6.12 11.09
C GLY A 79 14.63 4.82 10.31
N THR A 80 14.81 3.69 11.01
CA THR A 80 14.86 2.36 10.40
C THR A 80 13.81 1.46 11.03
N GLY A 81 12.74 1.21 10.29
CA GLY A 81 11.56 0.50 10.77
C GLY A 81 11.33 -0.83 10.07
N LEU A 82 10.63 -1.72 10.76
CA LEU A 82 9.92 -2.81 10.13
C LEU A 82 8.57 -2.94 10.81
N VAL A 83 7.53 -3.00 9.99
CA VAL A 83 6.13 -2.98 10.43
C VAL A 83 5.44 -4.21 9.89
N TYR A 84 4.82 -4.98 10.78
CA TYR A 84 3.92 -6.07 10.45
C TYR A 84 2.54 -5.75 11.03
N GLN A 85 1.54 -5.61 10.17
CA GLN A 85 0.16 -5.36 10.55
C GLN A 85 -0.75 -6.42 9.96
N LEU A 86 -1.62 -6.95 10.82
CA LEU A 86 -2.69 -7.88 10.46
C LEU A 86 -4.01 -7.32 10.97
N GLU A 87 -4.95 -7.04 10.06
CA GLU A 87 -6.27 -6.55 10.42
C GLU A 87 -7.36 -7.46 9.87
N GLU A 88 -8.24 -7.93 10.76
CA GLU A 88 -9.43 -8.71 10.43
C GLU A 88 -10.67 -7.92 10.86
N GLY A 89 -11.51 -7.47 9.91
CA GLY A 89 -12.78 -6.81 10.20
C GLY A 89 -12.96 -5.47 9.49
N THR A 90 -13.05 -4.37 10.25
CA THR A 90 -13.24 -3.02 9.72
C THR A 90 -12.20 -2.07 10.28
N GLY A 91 -11.24 -1.64 9.46
CA GLY A 91 -10.09 -0.85 9.90
C GLY A 91 -9.96 0.49 9.18
N LEU A 92 -9.31 1.45 9.83
CA LEU A 92 -8.60 2.53 9.12
C LEU A 92 -7.14 2.54 9.57
N VAL A 93 -6.24 2.47 8.60
CA VAL A 93 -4.81 2.49 8.84
C VAL A 93 -4.20 3.75 8.26
N TYR A 94 -3.47 4.48 9.10
CA TYR A 94 -2.65 5.60 8.70
C TYR A 94 -1.21 5.32 9.11
N GLN A 95 -0.30 5.22 8.14
CA GLN A 95 1.12 5.05 8.37
C GLN A 95 1.92 6.16 7.71
N LEU A 96 2.93 6.65 8.42
CA LEU A 96 3.91 7.61 7.93
C LEU A 96 5.30 7.11 8.27
N GLU A 97 6.09 6.84 7.24
CA GLU A 97 7.43 6.28 7.36
C GLU A 97 8.45 7.25 6.76
N GLU A 98 9.39 7.73 7.58
CA GLU A 98 10.50 8.58 7.13
C GLU A 98 11.84 7.84 7.36
N GLY A 99 12.56 7.47 6.30
CA GLY A 99 13.88 6.85 6.39
C GLY A 99 14.02 5.54 5.62
N THR A 100 14.26 4.43 6.32
CA THR A 100 14.36 3.09 5.73
C THR A 100 13.32 2.17 6.36
N ALA A 101 12.32 1.76 5.60
CA ALA A 101 11.20 0.97 6.13
C ALA A 101 10.98 -0.33 5.35
N LEU A 102 10.46 -1.32 6.07
CA LEU A 102 9.91 -2.56 5.50
C LEU A 102 8.51 -2.77 6.09
N VAL A 103 7.49 -2.59 5.26
CA VAL A 103 6.08 -2.67 5.68
C VAL A 103 5.45 -3.94 5.11
N TYR A 104 4.82 -4.71 5.98
CA TYR A 104 3.94 -5.82 5.62
C TYR A 104 2.57 -5.58 6.23
N GLN A 105 1.56 -5.54 5.38
CA GLN A 105 0.18 -5.38 5.79
C GLN A 105 -0.68 -6.46 5.16
N LEU A 106 -1.51 -7.09 6.00
CA LEU A 106 -2.54 -8.02 5.60
C LEU A 106 -3.88 -7.52 6.14
N GLU A 107 -4.82 -7.26 5.26
CA GLU A 107 -6.18 -6.83 5.64
C GLU A 107 -7.23 -7.79 5.08
N GLU A 108 -8.11 -8.27 5.95
CA GLU A 108 -9.29 -9.04 5.60
C GLU A 108 -10.55 -8.29 6.05
N GLY A 109 -11.43 -7.93 5.12
CA GLY A 109 -12.73 -7.33 5.42
C GLY A 109 -12.99 -5.99 4.74
N THR A 110 -13.12 -4.92 5.52
CA THR A 110 -13.39 -3.57 5.01
C THR A 110 -12.41 -2.55 5.57
N GLY A 111 -11.46 -2.10 4.76
CA GLY A 111 -10.38 -1.21 5.21
C GLY A 111 -10.34 0.12 4.46
N LEU A 112 -9.79 1.17 5.09
CA LEU A 112 -9.12 2.23 4.34
C LEU A 112 -7.67 2.32 4.80
N VAL A 113 -6.74 2.25 3.86
CA VAL A 113 -5.30 2.33 4.09
C VAL A 113 -4.78 3.64 3.52
N TYR A 114 -4.05 4.39 4.33
CA TYR A 114 -3.33 5.58 3.94
C TYR A 114 -1.88 5.44 4.35
N GLN A 115 -0.98 5.37 3.38
CA GLN A 115 0.45 5.24 3.60
C GLN A 115 1.22 6.34 2.90
N LEU A 116 2.17 6.93 3.63
CA LEU A 116 3.15 7.87 3.13
C LEU A 116 4.54 7.36 3.49
N GLU A 117 5.39 7.20 2.48
CA GLU A 117 6.78 6.82 2.69
C GLU A 117 7.73 7.84 2.05
N GLU A 118 8.71 8.31 2.82
CA GLU A 118 9.81 9.15 2.34
C GLU A 118 11.14 8.45 2.63
N GLY A 119 11.91 8.13 1.58
CA GLY A 119 13.24 7.55 1.70
C GLY A 119 13.43 6.26 0.92
N THR A 120 13.78 5.17 1.60
CA THR A 120 13.97 3.84 1.01
C THR A 120 13.01 2.83 1.61
N GLY A 121 12.06 2.36 0.81
CA GLY A 121 10.96 1.53 1.29
C GLY A 121 10.87 0.17 0.59
N LEU A 122 10.31 -0.80 1.29
CA LEU A 122 9.73 -1.99 0.70
C LEU A 122 8.35 -2.21 1.33
N VAL A 123 7.31 -2.15 0.52
CA VAL A 123 5.93 -2.35 0.92
C VAL A 123 5.39 -3.66 0.33
N TYR A 124 4.85 -4.51 1.21
CA TYR A 124 4.05 -5.67 0.86
C TYR A 124 2.64 -5.50 1.43
N GLN A 125 1.65 -5.48 0.57
CA GLN A 125 0.25 -5.40 0.96
C GLN A 125 -0.55 -6.52 0.32
N LEU A 126 -1.37 -7.14 1.15
CA LEU A 126 -2.37 -8.12 0.75
C LEU A 126 -3.71 -7.67 1.33
N GLU A 127 -4.69 -7.47 0.45
CA GLU A 127 -6.03 -7.06 0.85
C GLU A 127 -7.09 -8.01 0.28
N GLU A 128 -7.95 -8.53 1.15
CA GLU A 128 -9.11 -9.33 0.78
C GLU A 128 -10.39 -8.64 1.26
N GLY A 129 -11.29 -8.30 0.33
CA GLY A 129 -12.61 -7.76 0.66
C GLY A 129 -12.92 -6.43 -0.02
N THR A 130 -13.22 -5.39 0.75
CA THR A 130 -13.59 -4.07 0.24
C THR A 130 -12.70 -2.98 0.79
N GLY A 131 -11.91 -2.33 -0.06
CA GLY A 131 -10.84 -1.43 0.39
C GLY A 131 -10.81 -0.08 -0.31
N LEU A 132 -10.24 0.92 0.36
CA LEU A 132 -9.62 2.06 -0.31
C LEU A 132 -8.17 2.15 0.11
N VAL A 133 -7.28 2.16 -0.86
CA VAL A 133 -5.85 2.27 -0.65
C VAL A 133 -5.36 3.59 -1.22
N TYR A 134 -4.71 4.38 -0.38
CA TYR A 134 -3.95 5.56 -0.80
C TYR A 134 -2.49 5.37 -0.39
N GLN A 135 -1.61 5.41 -1.38
CA GLN A 135 -0.17 5.33 -1.20
C GLN A 135 0.52 6.49 -1.91
N ARG A 136 1.45 7.11 -1.20
CA ARG A 136 2.43 8.02 -1.79
C ARG A 136 3.82 7.63 -1.31
N GLU A 137 4.71 7.47 -2.27
CA GLU A 137 6.11 7.17 -2.00
C GLU A 137 7.02 8.19 -2.67
N GLU A 138 8.00 8.69 -1.92
CA GLU A 138 9.05 9.56 -2.41
C GLU A 138 10.43 8.93 -2.13
N GLY A 139 11.22 8.71 -3.18
CA GLY A 139 12.58 8.20 -3.05
C GLY A 139 12.81 6.89 -3.81
N THR A 140 13.27 5.85 -3.11
CA THR A 140 13.57 4.55 -3.70
C THR A 140 12.71 3.44 -3.10
N GLY A 141 11.80 2.86 -3.89
CA GLY A 141 10.78 1.95 -3.37
C GLY A 141 10.64 0.64 -4.15
N LEU A 142 10.24 -0.40 -3.44
CA LEU A 142 9.68 -1.61 -4.03
C LEU A 142 8.29 -1.84 -3.43
N VAL A 143 7.27 -1.86 -4.30
CA VAL A 143 5.89 -2.06 -3.88
C VAL A 143 5.36 -3.36 -4.47
N TYR A 144 4.81 -4.20 -3.61
CA TYR A 144 4.08 -5.39 -3.98
C TYR A 144 2.69 -5.33 -3.36
N GLN A 145 1.68 -5.25 -4.23
CA GLN A 145 0.28 -5.20 -3.85
C GLN A 145 -0.46 -6.36 -4.50
N LEU A 146 -1.21 -7.08 -3.67
CA LEU A 146 -2.17 -8.09 -4.09
C LEU A 146 -3.53 -7.74 -3.50
N GLU A 147 -4.54 -7.58 -4.34
CA GLU A 147 -5.89 -7.26 -3.88
C GLU A 147 -6.90 -8.22 -4.50
N GLU A 148 -7.76 -8.78 -3.64
CA GLU A 148 -8.88 -9.62 -4.04
C GLU A 148 -10.19 -9.00 -3.54
N GLY A 149 -11.10 -8.66 -4.45
CA GLY A 149 -12.43 -8.18 -4.11
C GLY A 149 -12.83 -6.88 -4.79
N THR A 150 -13.21 -5.85 -4.02
CA THR A 150 -13.69 -4.58 -4.56
C THR A 150 -12.95 -3.39 -3.97
N GLY A 151 -12.20 -2.67 -4.79
CA GLY A 151 -11.24 -1.68 -4.29
C GLY A 151 -11.17 -0.38 -5.08
N LEU A 152 -10.72 0.66 -4.38
CA LEU A 152 -10.20 1.89 -4.99
C LEU A 152 -8.74 2.06 -4.61
N VAL A 153 -7.84 2.08 -5.59
CA VAL A 153 -6.41 2.26 -5.36
C VAL A 153 -5.94 3.57 -5.95
N TYR A 154 -5.29 4.37 -5.12
CA TYR A 154 -4.59 5.59 -5.51
C TYR A 154 -3.13 5.45 -5.13
N GLN A 155 -2.26 5.38 -6.13
CA GLN A 155 -0.83 5.26 -5.94
C GLN A 155 -0.11 6.41 -6.64
N TRP A 156 0.72 7.12 -5.89
CA TRP A 156 1.65 8.12 -6.39
C TRP A 156 3.06 7.70 -6.02
N GLU A 157 3.94 7.58 -7.02
CA GLU A 157 5.37 7.38 -6.78
C GLU A 157 6.19 8.49 -7.43
N GLU A 158 7.07 9.10 -6.65
CA GLU A 158 8.11 10.00 -7.13
C GLU A 158 9.49 9.40 -6.83
N GLY A 159 10.27 9.13 -7.88
CA GLY A 159 11.64 8.64 -7.75
C GLY A 159 11.88 7.32 -8.50
N ASP A 160 12.74 6.48 -7.92
CA ASP A 160 13.21 5.25 -8.54
C ASP A 160 12.57 4.03 -7.87
N GLY A 161 11.86 3.19 -8.61
CA GLY A 161 11.25 2.04 -7.94
C GLY A 161 10.59 1.00 -8.84
N LEU A 162 10.23 -0.13 -8.23
CA LEU A 162 9.48 -1.19 -8.90
C LEU A 162 8.11 -1.33 -8.25
N VAL A 163 7.08 -1.41 -9.07
CA VAL A 163 5.71 -1.70 -8.64
C VAL A 163 5.30 -3.01 -9.24
N TYR A 164 4.87 -3.92 -8.39
CA TYR A 164 4.13 -5.10 -8.78
C TYR A 164 2.73 -5.01 -8.17
N GLN A 165 1.73 -4.99 -9.03
CA GLN A 165 0.34 -4.96 -8.60
C GLN A 165 -0.42 -6.08 -9.29
N TRP A 166 -1.09 -6.90 -8.50
CA TRP A 166 -2.07 -7.86 -9.01
C TRP A 166 -3.40 -7.58 -8.33
N GLU A 167 -4.45 -7.38 -9.12
CA GLU A 167 -5.81 -7.30 -8.59
C GLU A 167 -6.70 -8.34 -9.27
N GLU A 168 -7.50 -9.00 -8.45
CA GLU A 168 -8.61 -9.86 -8.86
C GLU A 168 -9.92 -9.28 -8.33
N GLY A 169 -10.86 -8.98 -9.24
CA GLY A 169 -12.19 -8.48 -8.90
C GLY A 169 -12.53 -7.16 -9.60
N ASP A 170 -13.31 -6.32 -8.91
CA ASP A 170 -13.87 -5.10 -9.48
C ASP A 170 -13.27 -3.87 -8.81
N GLY A 171 -12.72 -2.93 -9.56
CA GLY A 171 -12.07 -1.80 -8.92
C GLY A 171 -11.68 -0.65 -9.84
N LEU A 172 -11.29 0.47 -9.21
CA LEU A 172 -10.67 1.59 -9.91
C LEU A 172 -9.24 1.76 -9.42
N VAL A 173 -8.31 1.91 -10.36
CA VAL A 173 -6.89 2.13 -10.06
C VAL A 173 -6.44 3.43 -10.70
N TYR A 174 -5.89 4.30 -9.88
CA TYR A 174 -5.23 5.53 -10.28
C TYR A 174 -3.77 5.44 -9.90
N GLN A 175 -2.90 5.39 -10.90
CA GLN A 175 -1.47 5.35 -10.66
C GLN A 175 -0.78 6.51 -11.38
N LEU A 176 -0.02 7.26 -10.61
CA LEU A 176 0.92 8.27 -11.07
C LEU A 176 2.33 7.82 -10.74
N LYS A 177 3.22 7.81 -11.73
CA LYS A 177 4.64 7.56 -11.51
C LYS A 177 5.49 8.61 -12.19
N GLU A 178 6.24 9.35 -11.39
CA GLU A 178 7.25 10.31 -11.81
C GLU A 178 8.64 9.77 -11.48
N GLY A 179 9.55 9.76 -12.46
CA GLY A 179 10.92 9.28 -12.26
C GLY A 179 11.24 8.04 -13.09
N THR A 180 12.06 7.13 -12.57
CA THR A 180 12.43 5.90 -13.29
C THR A 180 11.95 4.65 -12.59
N GLY A 181 11.66 3.61 -13.37
CA GLY A 181 11.21 2.38 -12.75
C GLY A 181 10.42 1.45 -13.64
N LEU A 182 10.07 0.32 -13.06
CA LEU A 182 9.22 -0.69 -13.69
C LEU A 182 7.87 -0.70 -12.99
N VAL A 183 6.82 -0.80 -13.79
CA VAL A 183 5.48 -1.08 -13.30
C VAL A 183 5.04 -2.38 -13.97
N TYR A 184 4.72 -3.38 -13.17
CA TYR A 184 4.09 -4.62 -13.60
C TYR A 184 2.70 -4.67 -13.00
N GLN A 185 1.69 -4.78 -13.86
CA GLN A 185 0.30 -4.87 -13.43
C GLN A 185 -0.40 -6.04 -14.09
N LEU A 186 -1.02 -6.86 -13.25
CA LEU A 186 -1.95 -7.89 -13.64
C LEU A 186 -3.34 -7.51 -13.12
N LYS A 187 -4.35 -7.53 -13.99
CA LYS A 187 -5.74 -7.32 -13.59
C LYS A 187 -6.61 -8.44 -14.14
N GLU A 188 -7.36 -9.09 -13.26
CA GLU A 188 -8.42 -10.02 -13.61
C GLU A 188 -9.76 -9.48 -13.09
N GLY A 189 -10.78 -9.41 -13.95
CA GLY A 189 -12.12 -8.90 -13.57
C GLY A 189 -12.52 -7.62 -14.29
N THR A 190 -13.29 -6.73 -13.63
CA THR A 190 -13.79 -5.49 -14.24
C THR A 190 -13.13 -4.27 -13.63
N ALA A 191 -12.21 -3.65 -14.36
CA ALA A 191 -11.45 -2.51 -13.83
C ALA A 191 -11.46 -1.28 -14.73
N LEU A 192 -11.47 -0.11 -14.11
CA LEU A 192 -11.10 1.15 -14.75
C LEU A 192 -9.73 1.56 -14.23
N VAL A 193 -8.76 1.66 -15.14
CA VAL A 193 -7.38 1.97 -14.76
C VAL A 193 -6.91 3.24 -15.45
N TYR A 194 -6.48 4.21 -14.65
CA TYR A 194 -5.82 5.44 -15.08
C TYR A 194 -4.35 5.35 -14.71
N GLN A 195 -3.49 5.55 -15.70
CA GLN A 195 -2.05 5.55 -15.52
C GLN A 195 -1.43 6.76 -16.19
N LEU A 196 -0.76 7.57 -15.39
CA LEU A 196 0.12 8.63 -15.85
C LEU A 196 1.55 8.25 -15.48
N LYS A 197 2.43 8.26 -16.48
CA LYS A 197 3.86 8.07 -16.26
C LYS A 197 4.64 9.21 -16.88
N GLU A 198 5.42 9.89 -16.06
CA GLU A 198 6.37 10.91 -16.50
C GLU A 198 7.80 10.42 -16.22
N GLY A 199 8.65 10.43 -17.25
CA GLY A 199 10.04 10.03 -17.13
C GLY A 199 10.38 8.67 -17.76
N GLY A 200 11.24 7.92 -17.09
CA GLY A 200 11.96 6.76 -17.62
C GLY A 200 11.35 5.40 -17.27
N GLY A 201 11.50 4.40 -18.14
CA GLY A 201 11.40 2.99 -17.74
C GLY A 201 10.32 2.16 -18.42
N LEU A 202 9.96 1.01 -17.84
CA LEU A 202 9.10 0.02 -18.48
C LEU A 202 7.76 -0.11 -17.77
N VAL A 203 6.71 -0.36 -18.53
CA VAL A 203 5.39 -0.71 -18.01
C VAL A 203 4.91 -1.97 -18.72
N TYR A 204 4.64 -3.01 -17.94
CA TYR A 204 4.04 -4.25 -18.38
C TYR A 204 2.64 -4.36 -17.81
N GLN A 205 1.66 -4.57 -18.67
CA GLN A 205 0.28 -4.76 -18.25
C GLN A 205 -0.32 -5.97 -18.93
N LEU A 206 -0.86 -6.86 -18.11
CA LEU A 206 -1.73 -7.93 -18.54
C LEU A 206 -3.12 -7.67 -17.98
N LYS A 207 -4.13 -7.77 -18.84
CA LYS A 207 -5.53 -7.66 -18.43
C LYS A 207 -6.34 -8.80 -19.00
N GLU A 208 -7.07 -9.47 -18.13
CA GLU A 208 -8.04 -10.49 -18.45
C GLU A 208 -9.42 -10.03 -17.94
N GLY A 209 -10.39 -9.93 -18.84
CA GLY A 209 -11.76 -9.54 -18.48
C GLY A 209 -12.24 -8.22 -19.09
N GLY A 210 -13.01 -7.45 -18.30
CA GLY A 210 -13.76 -6.29 -18.74
C GLY A 210 -13.15 -4.96 -18.30
N GLY A 211 -13.44 -3.87 -19.03
CA GLY A 211 -13.22 -2.52 -18.50
C GLY A 211 -12.45 -1.55 -19.40
N LEU A 212 -11.95 -0.48 -18.79
CA LEU A 212 -11.41 0.69 -19.47
C LEU A 212 -10.00 1.00 -18.99
N VAL A 213 -9.12 1.39 -19.90
CA VAL A 213 -7.75 1.77 -19.57
C VAL A 213 -7.40 3.09 -20.23
N TYR A 214 -7.00 4.07 -19.42
CA TYR A 214 -6.47 5.34 -19.86
C TYR A 214 -5.00 5.41 -19.51
N GLN A 215 -4.17 5.69 -20.52
CA GLN A 215 -2.73 5.84 -20.34
C GLN A 215 -2.23 7.11 -21.00
N LEU A 216 -1.55 7.91 -20.20
CA LEU A 216 -0.76 9.03 -20.66
C LEU A 216 0.70 8.76 -20.31
N LYS A 217 1.59 8.96 -21.27
CA LYS A 217 3.02 8.84 -21.07
C LYS A 217 3.74 10.04 -21.63
N GLU A 218 4.57 10.62 -20.79
CA GLU A 218 5.46 11.71 -21.14
C GLU A 218 6.92 11.26 -20.91
N GLY A 219 7.75 11.31 -21.95
CA GLY A 219 9.18 10.97 -21.87
C GLY A 219 9.59 9.68 -22.62
N GLY A 220 10.60 8.98 -22.07
CA GLY A 220 11.28 7.86 -22.71
C GLY A 220 11.03 6.54 -21.97
N GLY A 221 10.53 5.50 -22.65
CA GLY A 221 10.26 4.22 -22.00
C GLY A 221 9.62 3.20 -22.92
N LEU A 222 9.44 1.96 -22.45
CA LEU A 222 8.74 0.91 -23.19
C LEU A 222 7.44 0.53 -22.49
N VAL A 223 6.43 0.23 -23.29
CA VAL A 223 5.14 -0.24 -22.81
C VAL A 223 4.80 -1.53 -23.51
N TYR A 224 4.53 -2.57 -22.73
CA TYR A 224 4.03 -3.84 -23.22
C TYR A 224 2.64 -4.06 -22.65
N GLN A 225 1.69 -4.33 -23.54
CA GLN A 225 0.32 -4.62 -23.14
C GLN A 225 -0.15 -5.89 -23.82
N LEU A 226 -0.67 -6.79 -23.01
CA LEU A 226 -1.43 -7.94 -23.43
C LEU A 226 -2.86 -7.80 -22.88
N LYS A 227 -3.85 -8.03 -23.74
CA LYS A 227 -5.25 -7.94 -23.36
C LYS A 227 -6.02 -9.12 -23.88
N GLU A 228 -6.70 -9.80 -22.97
CA GLU A 228 -7.66 -10.86 -23.25
C GLU A 228 -9.04 -10.46 -22.73
N GLY A 229 -10.08 -10.54 -23.58
CA GLY A 229 -11.46 -10.16 -23.22
C GLY A 229 -12.00 -8.87 -23.86
N GLY A 230 -13.00 -8.26 -23.21
CA GLY A 230 -13.82 -7.17 -23.76
C GLY A 230 -13.58 -5.84 -23.06
N GLY A 231 -12.84 -4.91 -23.67
CA GLY A 231 -12.54 -3.61 -23.05
C GLY A 231 -11.96 -2.57 -24.02
N LEU A 232 -11.96 -1.30 -23.59
CA LEU A 232 -11.43 -0.17 -24.38
C LEU A 232 -10.12 0.35 -23.80
N VAL A 233 -9.28 0.88 -24.70
CA VAL A 233 -7.96 1.41 -24.35
C VAL A 233 -7.77 2.74 -25.05
N TYR A 234 -7.51 3.76 -24.25
CA TYR A 234 -7.14 5.09 -24.69
C TYR A 234 -5.69 5.34 -24.34
N GLN A 235 -4.91 5.73 -25.35
CA GLN A 235 -3.49 6.01 -25.17
C GLN A 235 -3.14 7.33 -25.81
N LEU A 236 -2.46 8.17 -25.03
CA LEU A 236 -1.77 9.35 -25.48
C LEU A 236 -0.29 9.20 -25.11
N LYS A 237 0.57 9.57 -26.06
CA LYS A 237 2.02 9.46 -25.89
C LYS A 237 2.69 10.72 -26.38
N GLU A 238 3.41 11.36 -25.48
CA GLU A 238 4.28 12.48 -25.77
C GLU A 238 5.74 12.07 -25.47
N GLY A 239 6.66 12.25 -26.42
CA GLY A 239 8.06 11.84 -26.28
C GLY A 239 8.49 10.58 -27.04
N THR A 240 9.67 10.04 -26.70
CA THR A 240 10.47 9.12 -27.54
C THR A 240 10.24 7.63 -27.29
N GLY A 241 9.41 7.24 -26.31
CA GLY A 241 9.21 5.82 -25.95
C GLY A 241 8.68 4.90 -27.05
N LEU A 242 8.57 3.60 -26.79
CA LEU A 242 7.94 2.61 -27.69
C LEU A 242 6.76 1.93 -27.00
N VAL A 243 5.78 1.52 -27.79
CA VAL A 243 4.58 0.82 -27.32
C VAL A 243 4.36 -0.42 -28.17
N ALA A 244 4.43 -1.59 -27.53
CA ALA A 244 4.11 -2.89 -28.10
C ALA A 244 2.78 -3.38 -27.51
N GLN A 245 1.88 -3.87 -28.37
CA GLN A 245 0.55 -4.32 -27.97
C GLN A 245 0.20 -5.62 -28.67
N LEU A 246 -0.31 -6.56 -27.89
CA LEU A 246 -0.97 -7.77 -28.37
C LEU A 246 -2.39 -7.78 -27.80
N LYS A 247 -3.38 -8.10 -28.64
CA LYS A 247 -4.78 -8.15 -28.24
C LYS A 247 -5.42 -9.43 -28.76
N GLU A 248 -6.03 -10.18 -27.85
CA GLU A 248 -6.79 -11.38 -28.15
C GLU A 248 -8.22 -11.18 -27.59
N GLY A 249 -9.12 -10.59 -28.39
CA GLY A 249 -10.47 -10.25 -27.94
C GLY A 249 -11.14 -9.08 -28.68
N ALA A 250 -12.35 -8.70 -28.28
CA ALA A 250 -13.15 -7.64 -28.92
C ALA A 250 -12.91 -6.25 -28.27
N GLY A 251 -12.94 -5.18 -29.06
CA GLY A 251 -12.91 -3.77 -28.58
C GLY A 251 -11.86 -2.88 -29.26
N PRO A 252 -12.16 -1.61 -29.60
CA PRO A 252 -11.22 -0.72 -30.28
C PRO A 252 -10.09 -0.22 -29.35
N VAL A 253 -8.90 -0.04 -29.92
CA VAL A 253 -7.80 0.75 -29.33
C VAL A 253 -7.80 2.10 -30.03
N GLN A 254 -7.92 3.19 -29.26
CA GLN A 254 -7.85 4.55 -29.80
C GLN A 254 -6.54 5.20 -29.37
N LYS A 255 -5.67 5.45 -30.35
CA LYS A 255 -4.53 6.34 -30.19
C LYS A 255 -5.03 7.78 -30.37
N LEU A 256 -5.00 8.54 -29.28
CA LEU A 256 -5.27 9.97 -29.34
C LEU A 256 -3.99 10.66 -29.84
N LYS A 257 -4.13 11.58 -30.78
CA LYS A 257 -3.02 12.35 -31.37
C LYS A 257 -2.83 13.65 -30.61
#